data_AF-A0AAD9JC92-F1
#
_entry.id   AF-A0AAD9JC92-F1
#
_cell.length_a   1.000
_cell.length_b   1.000
_cell.length_c   1.000
_cell.angle_alpha   90.00
_cell.angle_beta   90.00
_cell.angle_gamma   90.00
#
_symmetry.space_group_name_H-M   'P 1'
#
loop_
_entity.id
_entity.type
_entity.pdbx_description
1 polymer ?
#
loop_
_entity_poly.entity_id
_entity_poly.type
_entity_poly.pdbx_seq_one_letter_code
_entity_poly.pdbx_strand_id
1 'polypeptide(L)'
;MASTSCRQGCWEAFNQSNFGLDHDNPELFVTSQWIISNISLSVGFLITIASGILFYSVSFPLHYVDVSSHLVNTIYLFFNLFISATPIRVYHAIHPMAFCLLYITVSVILKYTANITAYPGINMDDPETLAMSILIGAILSIAVLWLFIYGLYRARLAMAEACTRSRTRQQLAPKPQSVVTVFNGYYYH
;
A
#
# COMPACT_ATOMS: atom_id res chain seq x y z
N MET A 1 -5.41 -8.73 46.01
CA MET A 1 -5.72 -9.49 44.77
C MET A 1 -5.20 -8.66 43.60
N ALA A 2 -4.34 -9.28 42.80
CA ALA A 2 -3.33 -8.62 41.99
C ALA A 2 -3.89 -7.80 40.83
N SER A 3 -3.43 -6.56 40.72
CA SER A 3 -3.44 -5.76 39.50
C SER A 3 -2.40 -6.34 38.53
N THR A 4 -2.68 -7.51 37.93
CA THR A 4 -1.94 -7.93 36.74
C THR A 4 -2.38 -7.04 35.60
N SER A 5 -1.51 -6.07 35.36
CA SER A 5 -1.61 -4.98 34.42
C SER A 5 -2.11 -5.44 33.06
N CYS A 6 -3.04 -4.69 32.46
CA CYS A 6 -3.48 -4.82 31.06
C CYS A 6 -2.31 -4.98 30.06
N ARG A 7 -1.13 -4.47 30.44
CA ARG A 7 0.15 -4.65 29.75
C ARG A 7 0.55 -6.12 29.56
N GLN A 8 0.30 -6.98 30.55
CA GLN A 8 0.72 -8.38 30.53
C GLN A 8 -0.20 -9.23 29.66
N GLY A 9 -1.52 -8.99 29.72
CA GLY A 9 -2.49 -9.60 28.80
C GLY A 9 -2.31 -9.16 27.35
N CYS A 10 -2.01 -7.88 27.10
CA CYS A 10 -1.63 -7.41 25.76
C CYS A 10 -0.31 -8.03 25.29
N TRP A 11 0.70 -8.14 26.16
CA TRP A 11 1.99 -8.73 25.79
C TRP A 11 1.87 -10.21 25.43
N GLU A 12 1.05 -10.98 26.15
CA GLU A 12 0.77 -12.38 25.84
C GLU A 12 -0.06 -12.53 24.57
N ALA A 13 -1.10 -11.69 24.37
CA ALA A 13 -1.91 -11.72 23.15
C ALA A 13 -1.11 -11.34 21.89
N PHE A 14 -0.14 -10.42 22.01
CA PHE A 14 0.74 -10.00 20.92
C PHE A 14 2.11 -10.69 20.94
N ASN A 15 2.28 -11.73 21.75
CA ASN A 15 3.53 -12.49 21.77
C ASN A 15 3.73 -13.15 20.41
N GLN A 16 4.92 -12.98 19.83
CA GLN A 16 5.21 -13.34 18.45
C GLN A 16 4.94 -14.83 18.17
N SER A 17 5.21 -15.70 19.15
CA SER A 17 4.93 -17.14 19.07
C SER A 17 3.44 -17.50 18.95
N ASN A 18 2.54 -16.61 19.37
CA ASN A 18 1.09 -16.86 19.39
C ASN A 18 0.41 -16.55 18.05
N PHE A 19 1.10 -15.88 17.12
CA PHE A 19 0.58 -15.59 15.79
C PHE A 19 0.69 -16.75 14.79
N GLY A 20 1.32 -17.87 15.17
CA GLY A 20 1.35 -19.10 14.34
C GLY A 20 2.00 -18.94 12.96
N LEU A 21 2.67 -17.82 12.72
CA LEU A 21 3.55 -17.60 11.58
C LEU A 21 4.90 -18.15 12.01
N ASP A 22 5.34 -19.23 11.40
CA ASP A 22 6.59 -19.93 11.69
C ASP A 22 7.79 -18.98 11.49
N HIS A 23 8.09 -18.11 12.46
CA HIS A 23 9.10 -17.04 12.36
C HIS A 23 10.52 -17.59 12.27
N ASP A 24 10.68 -18.86 12.61
CA ASP A 24 11.90 -19.64 12.35
C ASP A 24 12.13 -19.85 10.84
N ASN A 25 11.08 -19.66 10.03
CA ASN A 25 11.12 -19.66 8.57
C ASN A 25 10.76 -18.27 7.99
N PRO A 26 11.76 -17.38 7.78
CA PRO A 26 11.53 -15.99 7.35
C PRO A 26 10.80 -15.88 6.00
N GLU A 27 10.80 -16.94 5.19
CA GLU A 27 10.17 -16.97 3.87
C GLU A 27 8.63 -16.85 3.95
N LEU A 28 7.99 -17.56 4.89
CA LEU A 28 6.52 -17.55 5.03
C LEU A 28 6.02 -16.18 5.52
N PHE A 29 6.71 -15.59 6.49
CA PHE A 29 6.39 -14.27 7.02
C PHE A 29 6.50 -13.19 5.92
N VAL A 30 7.63 -13.15 5.20
CA VAL A 30 7.84 -12.15 4.15
C VAL A 30 6.85 -12.34 3.00
N THR A 31 6.57 -13.58 2.61
CA THR A 31 5.64 -13.87 1.50
C THR A 31 4.20 -13.48 1.85
N SER A 32 3.73 -13.82 3.05
CA SER A 32 2.37 -13.46 3.50
C SER A 32 2.22 -11.94 3.64
N GLN A 33 3.19 -11.27 4.26
CA GLN A 33 3.20 -9.81 4.37
C GLN A 33 3.18 -9.14 2.99
N TRP A 34 3.91 -9.68 2.02
CA TRP A 34 3.92 -9.14 0.67
C TRP A 34 2.57 -9.32 -0.04
N ILE A 35 1.92 -10.48 0.08
CA ILE A 35 0.57 -10.69 -0.47
C ILE A 35 -0.42 -9.68 0.13
N ILE A 36 -0.42 -9.56 1.46
CA ILE A 36 -1.27 -8.60 2.18
C ILE A 36 -0.97 -7.17 1.73
N SER A 37 0.31 -6.82 1.55
CA SER A 37 0.68 -5.48 1.09
C SER A 37 0.12 -5.15 -0.30
N ASN A 38 0.11 -6.12 -1.23
CA ASN A 38 -0.46 -5.94 -2.57
C ASN A 38 -1.99 -5.73 -2.52
N ILE A 39 -2.68 -6.46 -1.63
CA ILE A 39 -4.12 -6.30 -1.40
C ILE A 39 -4.40 -4.92 -0.78
N SER A 40 -3.75 -4.60 0.33
CA SER A 40 -3.95 -3.36 1.08
C SER A 40 -3.70 -2.11 0.22
N LEU A 41 -2.63 -2.12 -0.59
CA LEU A 41 -2.32 -1.02 -1.48
C LEU A 41 -3.47 -0.79 -2.48
N SER A 42 -3.92 -1.85 -3.15
CA SER A 42 -4.98 -1.76 -4.16
C SER A 42 -6.32 -1.36 -3.55
N VAL A 43 -6.73 -2.03 -2.48
CA VAL A 43 -8.02 -1.80 -1.83
C VAL A 43 -8.08 -0.42 -1.18
N GLY A 44 -6.99 0.05 -0.56
CA GLY A 44 -6.96 1.37 0.05
C GLY A 44 -7.15 2.52 -0.95
N PHE A 45 -6.45 2.48 -2.09
CA PHE A 45 -6.68 3.44 -3.17
C PHE A 45 -8.10 3.32 -3.75
N LEU A 46 -8.58 2.09 -4.00
CA LEU A 46 -9.92 1.85 -4.56
C LEU A 46 -11.02 2.41 -3.65
N ILE A 47 -10.96 2.12 -2.35
CA ILE A 47 -11.93 2.61 -1.37
C ILE A 47 -11.88 4.14 -1.29
N THR A 48 -10.71 4.75 -1.40
CA THR A 48 -10.58 6.21 -1.34
C THR A 48 -11.17 6.89 -2.57
N ILE A 49 -11.00 6.30 -3.76
CA ILE A 49 -11.65 6.77 -4.99
C ILE A 49 -13.18 6.61 -4.86
N ALA A 50 -13.64 5.44 -4.44
CA ALA A 50 -15.06 5.17 -4.25
C ALA A 50 -15.68 6.11 -3.21
N SER A 51 -15.03 6.28 -2.07
CA SER A 51 -15.41 7.22 -1.01
C SER A 51 -15.45 8.65 -1.52
N GLY A 52 -14.45 9.11 -2.29
CA GLY A 52 -14.46 10.45 -2.88
C GLY A 52 -15.63 10.66 -3.83
N ILE A 53 -15.83 9.76 -4.79
CA ILE A 53 -16.94 9.85 -5.76
C ILE A 53 -18.30 9.79 -5.05
N LEU A 54 -18.46 8.88 -4.08
CA LEU A 54 -19.69 8.72 -3.34
C LEU A 54 -19.95 9.94 -2.45
N PHE A 55 -19.02 10.37 -1.59
CA PHE A 55 -19.27 11.48 -0.67
C PHE A 55 -19.54 12.82 -1.38
N TYR A 56 -18.90 13.08 -2.52
CA TYR A 56 -19.20 14.28 -3.31
C TYR A 56 -20.56 14.21 -4.03
N SER A 57 -21.08 13.01 -4.32
CA SER A 57 -22.36 12.86 -5.05
C SER A 57 -23.59 12.81 -4.15
N VAL A 58 -23.45 12.39 -2.88
CA VAL A 58 -24.61 12.14 -2.00
C VAL A 58 -24.71 13.03 -0.76
N SER A 59 -23.97 14.15 -0.67
CA SER A 59 -24.10 15.13 0.43
C SER A 59 -24.05 14.52 1.85
N PHE A 60 -23.30 13.43 2.02
CA PHE A 60 -23.16 12.79 3.32
C PHE A 60 -22.30 13.66 4.25
N PRO A 61 -22.65 13.76 5.56
CA PRO A 61 -21.82 14.45 6.53
C PRO A 61 -20.48 13.71 6.67
N LEU A 62 -19.38 14.41 6.39
CA LEU A 62 -18.03 13.88 6.55
C LEU A 62 -17.72 13.68 8.04
N HIS A 63 -17.55 12.42 8.48
CA HIS A 63 -17.05 12.14 9.81
C HIS A 63 -15.52 12.00 9.82
N TYR A 64 -14.90 12.30 10.96
CA TYR A 64 -13.45 12.14 11.15
C TYR A 64 -12.97 10.71 10.84
N VAL A 65 -13.79 9.71 11.17
CA VAL A 65 -13.48 8.29 10.89
C VAL A 65 -13.34 8.05 9.39
N ASP A 66 -14.18 8.66 8.56
CA ASP A 66 -14.14 8.52 7.10
C ASP A 66 -12.88 9.15 6.49
N VAL A 67 -12.50 10.33 7.01
CA VAL A 67 -11.26 11.01 6.58
C VAL A 67 -10.04 10.16 6.95
N SER A 68 -10.01 9.62 8.16
CA SER A 68 -8.88 8.81 8.62
C SER A 68 -8.81 7.46 7.88
N SER A 69 -9.94 6.77 7.69
CA SER A 69 -9.99 5.43 7.11
C SER A 69 -9.72 5.42 5.60
N HIS A 70 -9.96 6.54 4.91
CA HIS A 70 -9.79 6.64 3.46
C HIS A 70 -8.61 7.53 3.08
N LEU A 71 -8.66 8.83 3.42
CA LEU A 71 -7.64 9.80 3.01
C LEU A 71 -6.28 9.54 3.67
N VAL A 72 -6.25 9.47 5.01
CA VAL A 72 -4.99 9.26 5.74
C VAL A 72 -4.39 7.88 5.41
N ASN A 73 -5.24 6.86 5.28
CA ASN A 73 -4.82 5.52 4.85
C ASN A 73 -4.16 5.55 3.45
N THR A 74 -4.74 6.26 2.48
CA THR A 74 -4.15 6.37 1.14
C THR A 74 -2.84 7.12 1.13
N ILE A 75 -2.70 8.18 1.94
CA ILE A 75 -1.42 8.89 2.10
C ILE A 75 -0.36 7.93 2.66
N TYR A 76 -0.71 7.17 3.70
CA TYR A 76 0.19 6.16 4.27
C TYR A 76 0.62 5.12 3.22
N LEU A 77 -0.33 4.57 2.47
CA LEU A 77 -0.09 3.57 1.42
C LEU A 77 0.78 4.11 0.29
N PHE A 78 0.55 5.37 -0.11
CA PHE A 78 1.37 6.06 -1.10
C PHE A 78 2.82 6.15 -0.64
N PHE A 79 3.08 6.68 0.57
CA PHE A 79 4.45 6.76 1.08
C PHE A 79 5.08 5.40 1.32
N ASN A 80 4.31 4.42 1.80
CA ASN A 80 4.77 3.06 2.00
C ASN A 80 5.27 2.44 0.68
N LEU A 81 4.65 2.75 -0.47
CA LEU A 81 5.14 2.30 -1.78
C LEU A 81 6.52 2.86 -2.13
N PHE A 82 6.83 4.10 -1.75
CA PHE A 82 8.13 4.72 -2.03
C PHE A 82 9.22 4.30 -1.04
N ILE A 83 8.85 4.11 0.23
CA ILE A 83 9.79 3.78 1.32
C ILE A 83 10.10 2.28 1.33
N SER A 84 9.11 1.43 1.13
CA SER A 84 9.30 -0.02 1.18
C SER A 84 10.06 -0.52 -0.05
N ALA A 85 10.89 -1.55 0.14
CA ALA A 85 11.58 -2.22 -0.95
C ALA A 85 10.70 -3.28 -1.66
N THR A 86 9.38 -3.26 -1.46
CA THR A 86 8.49 -4.30 -1.98
C THR A 86 8.46 -4.30 -3.51
N PRO A 87 8.79 -5.41 -4.17
CA PRO A 87 8.70 -5.51 -5.63
C PRO A 87 7.23 -5.60 -6.06
N ILE A 88 6.85 -4.77 -7.03
CA ILE A 88 5.52 -4.84 -7.67
C ILE A 88 5.69 -5.37 -9.10
N ARG A 89 4.84 -6.35 -9.45
CA ARG A 89 4.78 -6.93 -10.81
C ARG A 89 3.34 -6.98 -11.28
N VAL A 90 3.11 -6.83 -12.58
CA VAL A 90 1.77 -6.70 -13.18
C VAL A 90 0.87 -7.90 -12.85
N TYR A 91 1.39 -9.13 -12.83
CA TYR A 91 0.58 -10.32 -12.58
C TYR A 91 0.07 -10.46 -11.13
N HIS A 92 0.61 -9.71 -10.16
CA HIS A 92 0.10 -9.74 -8.77
C HIS A 92 -1.22 -8.97 -8.59
N ALA A 93 -1.80 -8.42 -9.66
CA ALA A 93 -3.19 -7.97 -9.67
C ALA A 93 -4.17 -9.08 -9.24
N ILE A 94 -3.77 -10.35 -9.37
CA ILE A 94 -4.57 -11.49 -8.92
C ILE A 94 -4.85 -11.48 -7.40
N HIS A 95 -3.96 -10.92 -6.57
CA HIS A 95 -4.17 -10.88 -5.12
C HIS A 95 -5.38 -9.99 -4.74
N PRO A 96 -5.44 -8.71 -5.14
CA PRO A 96 -6.62 -7.88 -4.86
C PRO A 96 -7.87 -8.38 -5.59
N MET A 97 -7.75 -8.96 -6.79
CA MET A 97 -8.90 -9.56 -7.49
C MET A 97 -9.52 -10.72 -6.71
N ALA A 98 -8.71 -11.65 -6.20
CA ALA A 98 -9.17 -12.76 -5.38
C ALA A 98 -9.82 -12.26 -4.07
N PHE A 99 -9.25 -11.22 -3.45
CA PHE A 99 -9.83 -10.60 -2.26
C PHE A 99 -11.21 -9.98 -2.54
N CYS A 100 -11.38 -9.27 -3.66
CA CYS A 100 -12.68 -8.70 -4.03
C CYS A 100 -13.74 -9.77 -4.34
N LEU A 101 -13.35 -10.85 -5.02
CA LEU A 101 -14.23 -12.01 -5.24
C LEU A 101 -14.72 -12.61 -3.91
N LEU A 102 -13.80 -12.81 -2.97
CA LEU A 102 -14.13 -13.30 -1.64
C LEU A 102 -15.08 -12.34 -0.91
N TYR A 103 -14.81 -11.04 -0.95
CA TYR A 103 -15.63 -10.03 -0.29
C TYR A 103 -17.07 -9.98 -0.83
N ILE A 104 -17.23 -10.02 -2.16
CA ILE A 104 -18.56 -10.05 -2.80
C ILE A 104 -19.30 -11.33 -2.41
N THR A 105 -18.63 -12.47 -2.45
CA THR A 105 -19.22 -13.76 -2.08
C THR A 105 -19.75 -13.74 -0.64
N VAL A 106 -18.93 -13.27 0.30
CA VAL A 106 -19.34 -13.12 1.71
C VAL A 106 -20.50 -12.14 1.85
N SER A 107 -20.49 -11.02 1.12
CA SER A 107 -21.56 -10.02 1.17
C SER A 107 -22.91 -10.59 0.71
N VAL A 108 -22.90 -11.39 -0.37
CA VAL A 108 -24.10 -12.07 -0.88
C VAL A 108 -24.60 -13.10 0.14
N ILE A 109 -23.71 -13.89 0.73
CA ILE A 109 -24.07 -14.86 1.78
C ILE A 109 -24.71 -14.14 2.98
N LEU A 110 -24.13 -13.05 3.46
CA LEU A 110 -24.68 -12.27 4.59
C LEU A 110 -26.06 -11.69 4.28
N LYS A 111 -26.29 -11.24 3.05
CA LYS A 111 -27.61 -10.76 2.62
C LYS A 111 -28.64 -11.87 2.65
N TYR A 112 -28.33 -13.07 2.14
CA TYR A 112 -29.29 -14.18 2.10
C TYR A 112 -29.52 -14.86 3.44
N THR A 113 -28.48 -14.95 4.29
CA THR A 113 -28.56 -15.70 5.55
C THR A 113 -29.01 -14.86 6.73
N ALA A 114 -28.59 -13.59 6.79
CA ALA A 114 -28.82 -12.71 7.93
C ALA A 114 -29.60 -11.44 7.57
N ASN A 115 -29.95 -11.24 6.30
CA ASN A 115 -30.52 -9.99 5.77
C ASN A 115 -29.70 -8.75 6.15
N ILE A 116 -28.37 -8.91 6.28
CA ILE A 116 -27.44 -7.83 6.57
C ILE A 116 -26.94 -7.25 5.25
N THR A 117 -27.08 -5.95 5.08
CA THR A 117 -26.52 -5.22 3.95
C THR A 117 -25.11 -4.76 4.31
N ALA A 118 -24.10 -5.32 3.64
CA ALA A 118 -22.69 -5.00 3.91
C ALA A 118 -22.35 -3.51 3.71
N TYR A 119 -23.07 -2.82 2.80
CA TYR A 119 -22.92 -1.39 2.55
C TYR A 119 -24.30 -0.70 2.48
N PRO A 120 -24.66 0.16 3.45
CA PRO A 120 -25.98 0.79 3.52
C PRO A 120 -26.34 1.70 2.33
N GLY A 121 -25.35 2.14 1.55
CA GLY A 121 -25.54 3.02 0.39
C GLY A 121 -25.75 2.30 -0.94
N ILE A 122 -25.77 0.97 -0.95
CA ILE A 122 -25.93 0.18 -2.17
C ILE A 122 -27.31 -0.49 -2.14
N ASN A 123 -28.15 -0.20 -3.13
CA ASN A 123 -29.48 -0.82 -3.23
C ASN A 123 -29.38 -2.31 -3.61
N MET A 124 -29.48 -3.19 -2.60
CA MET A 124 -29.42 -4.64 -2.72
C MET A 124 -30.81 -5.30 -2.85
N ASP A 125 -31.78 -4.60 -3.45
CA ASP A 125 -33.11 -5.16 -3.76
C ASP A 125 -33.02 -6.32 -4.78
N ASP A 126 -32.08 -6.23 -5.72
CA ASP A 126 -31.70 -7.31 -6.63
C ASP A 126 -30.21 -7.68 -6.44
N PRO A 127 -29.90 -8.56 -5.47
CA PRO A 127 -28.52 -8.85 -5.08
C PRO A 127 -27.73 -9.53 -6.20
N GLU A 128 -28.37 -10.23 -7.14
CA GLU A 128 -27.69 -10.93 -8.24
C GLU A 128 -27.17 -9.94 -9.28
N THR A 129 -28.05 -9.08 -9.79
CA THR A 129 -27.67 -8.06 -10.78
C THR A 129 -26.69 -7.06 -10.18
N LEU A 130 -26.90 -6.68 -8.92
CA LEU A 130 -25.99 -5.79 -8.23
C LEU A 130 -24.62 -6.43 -7.98
N ALA A 131 -24.55 -7.67 -7.48
CA ALA A 131 -23.28 -8.36 -7.26
C ALA A 131 -22.48 -8.49 -8.56
N MET A 132 -23.14 -8.78 -9.68
CA MET A 132 -22.49 -8.84 -10.99
C MET A 132 -21.95 -7.47 -11.43
N SER A 133 -22.71 -6.40 -11.23
CA SER A 133 -22.25 -5.04 -11.57
C SER A 133 -21.06 -4.59 -10.71
N ILE A 134 -21.08 -4.88 -9.40
CA ILE A 134 -19.98 -4.59 -8.48
C ILE A 134 -18.76 -5.43 -8.84
N LEU A 135 -18.95 -6.70 -9.18
CA LEU A 135 -17.87 -7.59 -9.56
C LEU A 135 -17.14 -7.09 -10.80
N ILE A 136 -17.88 -6.78 -11.86
CA ILE A 136 -17.32 -6.26 -13.11
C ILE A 136 -16.64 -4.90 -12.86
N GLY A 137 -17.31 -4.01 -12.14
CA GLY A 137 -16.77 -2.69 -11.79
C GLY A 137 -15.48 -2.79 -10.97
N ALA A 138 -15.43 -3.66 -9.96
CA ALA A 138 -14.26 -3.88 -9.13
C ALA A 138 -13.10 -4.49 -9.93
N ILE A 139 -13.35 -5.50 -10.75
CA ILE A 139 -12.33 -6.12 -11.60
C ILE A 139 -11.68 -5.10 -12.53
N LEU A 140 -12.49 -4.30 -13.24
CA LEU A 140 -12.00 -3.27 -14.16
C LEU A 140 -11.24 -2.18 -13.39
N SER A 141 -11.78 -1.73 -12.25
CA SER A 141 -11.15 -0.69 -11.43
C SER A 141 -9.81 -1.17 -10.87
N ILE A 142 -9.72 -2.41 -10.40
CA ILE A 142 -8.47 -3.01 -9.91
C ILE A 142 -7.45 -3.15 -11.04
N ALA A 143 -7.87 -3.57 -12.24
CA ALA A 143 -6.96 -3.68 -13.37
C ALA A 143 -6.34 -2.33 -13.73
N VAL A 144 -7.16 -1.27 -13.84
CA VAL A 144 -6.69 0.10 -14.11
C VAL A 144 -5.81 0.61 -12.97
N LEU A 145 -6.24 0.44 -11.72
CA LEU A 145 -5.50 0.88 -10.56
C LEU A 145 -4.16 0.15 -10.40
N TRP A 146 -4.10 -1.13 -10.75
CA TRP A 146 -2.86 -1.89 -10.70
C TRP A 146 -1.83 -1.39 -11.72
N LEU A 147 -2.28 -0.95 -12.90
CA LEU A 147 -1.41 -0.27 -13.86
C LEU A 147 -0.88 1.06 -13.31
N PHE A 148 -1.73 1.82 -12.61
CA PHE A 148 -1.32 3.06 -11.93
C PHE A 148 -0.27 2.78 -10.84
N ILE A 149 -0.52 1.81 -9.96
CA ILE A 149 0.42 1.38 -8.91
C ILE A 149 1.75 0.91 -9.52
N TYR A 150 1.69 0.13 -10.59
CA TYR A 150 2.89 -0.32 -11.30
C TYR A 150 3.65 0.87 -11.89
N GLY A 151 2.96 1.88 -12.42
CA GLY A 151 3.56 3.15 -12.86
C GLY A 151 4.31 3.86 -11.73
N LEU A 152 3.71 4.00 -10.55
CA LEU A 152 4.36 4.58 -9.37
C LEU A 152 5.60 3.78 -8.95
N TYR A 153 5.52 2.45 -8.96
CA TYR A 153 6.66 1.58 -8.70
C TYR A 153 7.80 1.81 -9.70
N ARG A 154 7.49 1.95 -11.00
CA ARG A 154 8.50 2.27 -12.03
C ARG A 154 9.09 3.67 -11.85
N ALA A 155 8.29 4.66 -11.47
CA ALA A 155 8.77 6.00 -11.16
C ALA A 155 9.77 6.00 -9.99
N ARG A 156 9.48 5.24 -8.93
CA ARG A 156 10.41 5.04 -7.80
C ARG A 156 11.74 4.43 -8.24
N LEU A 157 11.71 3.39 -9.08
CA LEU A 157 12.95 2.80 -9.61
C LEU A 157 13.75 3.80 -10.44
N ALA A 158 13.09 4.56 -11.31
CA ALA A 158 13.74 5.60 -12.11
C ALA A 158 14.38 6.68 -11.24
N MET A 159 13.72 7.10 -10.15
CA MET A 159 14.29 8.02 -9.16
C MET A 159 15.52 7.43 -8.46
N ALA A 160 15.44 6.16 -8.04
CA ALA A 160 16.55 5.48 -7.38
C ALA A 160 17.78 5.34 -8.30
N GLU A 161 17.55 5.00 -9.57
CA GLU A 161 18.58 4.92 -10.61
C GLU A 161 19.20 6.30 -10.90
N ALA A 162 18.39 7.36 -10.98
CA ALA A 162 18.87 8.72 -11.17
C ALA A 162 19.79 9.17 -10.03
N CYS A 163 19.40 8.91 -8.77
CA CYS A 163 20.17 9.24 -7.57
C CYS A 163 21.47 8.44 -7.44
N THR A 164 21.48 7.17 -7.87
CA THR A 164 22.71 6.36 -7.85
C THR A 164 23.67 6.78 -8.96
N ARG A 165 23.16 7.05 -10.17
CA ARG A 165 23.97 7.55 -11.29
C ARG A 165 24.63 8.89 -10.98
N SER A 166 23.93 9.82 -10.31
CA SER A 166 24.52 11.11 -9.90
C SER A 166 25.65 10.93 -8.88
N ARG A 167 25.50 10.00 -7.92
CA ARG A 167 26.52 9.69 -6.92
C ARG A 167 27.78 9.08 -7.56
N THR A 168 27.62 8.13 -8.48
CA THR A 168 28.75 7.53 -9.21
C THR A 168 29.47 8.56 -10.07
N ARG A 169 28.74 9.47 -10.73
CA ARG A 169 29.33 10.56 -11.53
C ARG A 169 30.14 11.55 -10.68
N GLN A 170 29.68 11.85 -9.46
CA GLN A 170 30.44 12.69 -8.51
C GLN A 170 31.71 11.99 -8.01
N GLN A 171 31.67 10.67 -7.76
CA GLN A 171 32.86 9.91 -7.35
C GLN A 171 33.92 9.77 -8.46
N LEU A 172 33.49 9.68 -9.71
CA LEU A 172 34.37 9.61 -10.88
C LEU A 172 34.79 10.98 -11.41
N ALA A 173 34.25 12.07 -10.89
CA ALA A 173 34.68 13.40 -11.27
C ALA A 173 36.16 13.57 -10.84
N PRO A 174 37.07 13.97 -11.75
CA PRO A 174 38.46 14.18 -11.38
C PRO A 174 38.49 15.20 -10.25
N LYS A 175 39.14 14.85 -9.14
CA LYS A 175 39.44 15.79 -8.05
C LYS A 175 40.08 17.00 -8.71
N PRO A 176 39.62 18.25 -8.45
CA PRO A 176 40.31 19.41 -8.96
C PRO A 176 41.75 19.29 -8.49
N GLN A 177 42.68 19.21 -9.45
CA GLN A 177 44.10 19.27 -9.13
C GLN A 177 44.27 20.59 -8.41
N SER A 178 44.55 20.53 -7.10
CA SER A 178 45.02 21.69 -6.36
C SER A 178 46.23 22.18 -7.14
N VAL A 179 46.11 23.33 -7.79
CA VAL A 179 47.22 24.01 -8.44
C VAL A 179 48.18 24.32 -7.31
N VAL A 180 49.12 23.41 -7.05
CA VAL A 180 50.28 23.67 -6.21
C VAL A 180 51.03 24.74 -6.98
N THR A 181 50.79 25.99 -6.58
CA THR A 181 51.50 27.14 -7.12
C THR A 181 52.90 27.03 -6.54
N VAL A 182 53.77 26.29 -7.24
CA VAL A 182 55.21 26.27 -6.94
C VAL A 182 55.71 27.67 -7.28
N PHE A 183 55.77 28.54 -6.29
CA PHE A 183 56.51 29.79 -6.35
C PHE A 183 57.99 29.43 -6.48
N ASN A 184 58.44 29.23 -7.72
CA ASN A 184 59.85 29.19 -8.04
C ASN A 184 60.36 30.63 -8.04
N GLY A 185 60.70 31.13 -6.85
CA GLY A 185 61.44 32.36 -6.66
C GLY A 185 62.92 32.12 -6.93
N TYR A 186 63.34 32.28 -8.18
CA TYR A 186 64.71 32.59 -8.54
C TYR A 186 64.72 33.91 -9.30
N TYR A 187 65.87 34.60 -9.25
CA TYR A 187 66.25 35.90 -9.84
C TYR A 187 66.29 37.04 -8.80
N TYR A 188 67.38 37.80 -8.58
CA TYR A 188 68.77 37.84 -9.04
C TYR A 188 69.52 38.83 -8.10
N HIS A 189 70.83 38.62 -7.92
CA HIS A 189 71.87 39.55 -7.42
C HIS A 189 71.85 40.02 -5.96
#